data_AF-A0A8T5KFW6-F1
#
_entry.id   AF-A0A8T5KFW6-F1
#
_cell.length_a   1.000
_cell.length_b   1.000
_cell.length_c   1.000
_cell.angle_alpha   90.00
_cell.angle_beta   90.00
_cell.angle_gamma   90.00
#
_symmetry.space_group_name_H-M   'P 1'
#
loop_
_entity.id
_entity.type
_entity.pdbx_description
1 polymer ?
#
loop_
_entity_poly.entity_id
_entity_poly.type
_entity_poly.pdbx_seq_one_letter_code
_entity_poly.pdbx_strand_id
1 'polypeptide(L)'
;ELQKGKAAIYSGAKTLMKKLGVIPSDFKNIYMAGAFGTYINRESALNIGMIPEFSLSDIQQVGNAAGTGARMALLSRKARLEAQVIREKTEYVELATSKEYNRDYLDALLFPHMDLDLFPETVRKLDSTNWVKGRIHSR
;
A
#
# COMPACT_ATOMS: atom_id res chain seq x y z
N GLU A 1 6.32 -4.61 16.13
CA GLU A 1 5.67 -5.36 15.02
C GLU A 1 4.88 -4.50 14.03
N LEU A 2 3.92 -3.64 14.43
CA LEU A 2 3.16 -2.79 13.49
C LEU A 2 4.05 -2.00 12.51
N GLN A 3 5.08 -1.32 13.03
CA GLN A 3 6.04 -0.53 12.26
C GLN A 3 6.74 -1.35 11.16
N LYS A 4 7.15 -2.58 11.47
CA LYS A 4 7.81 -3.47 10.51
C LYS A 4 6.85 -3.93 9.42
N GLY A 5 5.62 -4.29 9.80
CA GLY A 5 4.58 -4.73 8.87
C GLY A 5 4.19 -3.62 7.89
N LYS A 6 3.97 -2.40 8.39
CA LYS A 6 3.59 -1.27 7.54
C LYS A 6 4.74 -0.84 6.62
N ALA A 7 5.98 -0.87 7.10
CA ALA A 7 7.16 -0.57 6.30
C ALA A 7 7.34 -1.57 5.14
N ALA A 8 7.12 -2.86 5.39
CA ALA A 8 7.22 -3.90 4.37
C ALA A 8 6.19 -3.70 3.24
N ILE A 9 4.94 -3.37 3.59
CA ILE A 9 3.87 -3.14 2.61
C ILE A 9 4.18 -1.91 1.75
N TYR A 10 4.53 -0.78 2.38
CA TYR A 10 4.87 0.46 1.66
C TYR A 10 6.03 0.22 0.69
N SER A 11 7.11 -0.40 1.18
CA SER A 11 8.34 -0.60 0.40
C SER A 11 8.15 -1.56 -0.76
N GLY A 12 7.32 -2.59 -0.57
CA GLY A 12 6.94 -3.50 -1.66
C GLY A 12 6.17 -2.75 -2.74
N ALA A 13 5.15 -1.97 -2.36
CA ALA A 13 4.38 -1.16 -3.31
C ALA A 13 5.27 -0.14 -4.04
N LYS A 14 6.12 0.60 -3.31
CA LYS A 14 7.04 1.59 -3.86
C LYS A 14 8.03 0.96 -4.86
N THR A 15 8.59 -0.21 -4.53
CA THR A 15 9.52 -0.93 -5.41
C THR A 15 8.84 -1.33 -6.72
N LEU A 16 7.61 -1.87 -6.65
CA LEU A 16 6.85 -2.25 -7.84
C LEU A 16 6.50 -1.04 -8.71
N MET A 17 6.05 0.06 -8.08
CA MET A 17 5.76 1.31 -8.79
C MET A 17 6.99 1.88 -9.50
N LYS A 18 8.14 1.87 -8.82
CA LYS A 18 9.41 2.31 -9.41
C LYS A 18 9.81 1.44 -10.60
N LYS A 19 9.68 0.11 -10.50
CA LYS A 19 9.97 -0.82 -11.62
C LYS A 19 9.07 -0.55 -12.83
N LEU A 20 7.82 -0.18 -12.59
CA LEU A 20 6.84 0.14 -13.64
C LEU A 20 6.93 1.60 -14.14
N GLY A 21 7.71 2.46 -13.48
CA GLY A 21 7.80 3.88 -13.84
C GLY A 21 6.52 4.67 -13.57
N VAL A 22 5.71 4.26 -12.59
CA VAL A 22 4.43 4.88 -12.24
C VAL A 22 4.47 5.55 -10.86
N ILE A 23 3.60 6.52 -10.66
CA ILE A 23 3.48 7.31 -9.43
C ILE A 23 2.08 7.14 -8.80
N PRO A 24 1.88 7.50 -7.51
CA PRO A 24 0.60 7.25 -6.84
C PRO A 24 -0.62 7.85 -7.56
N SER A 25 -0.45 9.01 -8.21
CA SER A 25 -1.52 9.70 -8.94
C SER A 25 -1.99 8.98 -10.21
N ASP A 26 -1.23 8.01 -10.70
CA ASP A 26 -1.60 7.23 -11.89
C ASP A 26 -2.67 6.17 -11.58
N PHE A 27 -2.89 5.87 -10.30
CA PHE A 27 -3.85 4.86 -9.87
C PHE A 27 -5.23 5.48 -9.63
N LYS A 28 -6.27 4.86 -10.19
CA LYS A 28 -7.68 5.22 -9.96
C LYS A 28 -8.47 4.18 -9.18
N ASN A 29 -7.95 2.97 -9.08
CA ASN A 29 -8.57 1.86 -8.36
C ASN A 29 -7.49 1.09 -7.60
N ILE A 30 -7.51 1.19 -6.27
CA ILE A 30 -6.60 0.50 -5.37
C ILE A 30 -7.44 -0.46 -4.54
N TYR A 31 -7.28 -1.76 -4.76
CA TYR A 31 -8.07 -2.78 -4.06
C TYR A 31 -7.32 -3.33 -2.85
N MET A 32 -7.87 -3.11 -1.66
CA MET A 32 -7.42 -3.76 -0.43
C MET A 32 -8.21 -5.04 -0.19
N ALA A 33 -7.52 -6.17 -0.17
CA ALA A 33 -8.10 -7.50 0.02
C ALA A 33 -7.56 -8.20 1.27
N GLY A 34 -8.13 -9.37 1.59
CA GLY A 34 -7.76 -10.16 2.77
C GLY A 34 -8.09 -9.47 4.08
N ALA A 35 -7.34 -9.75 5.14
CA ALA A 35 -7.52 -9.10 6.44
C ALA A 35 -7.41 -7.56 6.36
N PHE A 36 -6.53 -7.05 5.47
CA PHE A 36 -6.42 -5.62 5.17
C PHE A 36 -7.71 -5.06 4.57
N GLY A 37 -8.30 -5.80 3.63
CA GLY A 37 -9.56 -5.47 2.98
C GLY A 37 -10.80 -5.59 3.87
N THR A 38 -10.73 -6.27 5.01
CA THR A 38 -11.88 -6.48 5.91
C THR A 38 -11.84 -5.59 7.14
N TYR A 39 -10.66 -5.39 7.74
CA TYR A 39 -10.56 -4.82 9.10
C TYR A 39 -9.75 -3.53 9.20
N ILE A 40 -8.94 -3.20 8.20
CA ILE A 40 -8.05 -2.03 8.29
C ILE A 40 -8.75 -0.78 7.76
N ASN A 41 -8.79 0.28 8.57
CA ASN A 41 -9.29 1.57 8.11
C ASN A 41 -8.34 2.18 7.06
N ARG A 42 -8.88 2.52 5.89
CA ARG A 42 -8.12 3.05 4.73
C ARG A 42 -7.39 4.37 5.04
N GLU A 43 -8.05 5.28 5.75
CA GLU A 43 -7.46 6.56 6.13
C GLU A 43 -6.36 6.38 7.18
N SER A 44 -6.57 5.51 8.17
CA SER A 44 -5.52 5.18 9.14
C SER A 44 -4.30 4.54 8.46
N ALA A 45 -4.51 3.65 7.49
CA ALA A 45 -3.43 3.05 6.71
C ALA A 45 -2.59 4.08 5.94
N LEU A 46 -3.22 5.08 5.33
CA LEU A 46 -2.52 6.22 4.72
C LEU A 46 -1.77 7.04 5.78
N ASN A 47 -2.44 7.41 6.87
CA ASN A 47 -1.88 8.29 7.90
C ASN A 47 -0.64 7.70 8.60
N ILE A 48 -0.56 6.37 8.72
CA ILE A 48 0.62 5.69 9.26
C ILE A 48 1.70 5.39 8.21
N GLY A 49 1.44 5.69 6.93
CA GLY A 49 2.30 5.37 5.80
C GLY A 49 2.46 3.87 5.55
N MET A 50 1.37 3.11 5.66
CA MET A 50 1.35 1.68 5.31
C MET A 50 1.32 1.46 3.80
N ILE A 51 0.73 2.40 3.06
CA ILE A 51 0.62 2.39 1.60
C ILE A 51 1.06 3.76 1.07
N PRO A 52 1.50 3.87 -0.19
CA PRO A 52 1.75 5.16 -0.84
C PRO A 52 0.55 6.10 -0.71
N GLU A 53 0.80 7.41 -0.78
CA GLU A 53 -0.26 8.42 -0.65
C GLU A 53 -1.17 8.48 -1.89
N PHE A 54 -2.04 7.48 -1.98
CA PHE A 54 -3.13 7.42 -2.94
C PHE A 54 -4.29 8.31 -2.49
N SER A 55 -5.14 8.73 -3.44
CA SER A 55 -6.41 9.36 -3.09
C SER A 55 -7.29 8.39 -2.30
N LEU A 56 -7.84 8.84 -1.18
CA LEU A 56 -8.72 8.02 -0.34
C LEU A 56 -9.96 7.53 -1.10
N SER A 57 -10.44 8.31 -2.09
CA SER A 57 -11.57 7.93 -2.95
C SER A 57 -11.28 6.71 -3.82
N ASP A 58 -10.00 6.49 -4.14
CA ASP A 58 -9.58 5.49 -5.11
C ASP A 58 -9.30 4.14 -4.44
N ILE A 59 -9.26 4.10 -3.10
CA ILE A 59 -9.02 2.89 -2.31
C ILE A 59 -10.35 2.18 -2.01
N GLN A 60 -10.49 0.93 -2.45
CA GLN A 60 -11.67 0.10 -2.26
C GLN A 60 -11.34 -1.16 -1.46
N GLN A 61 -12.18 -1.47 -0.48
CA GLN A 61 -12.06 -2.68 0.32
C GLN A 61 -12.92 -3.79 -0.29
N VAL A 62 -12.28 -4.90 -0.67
CA VAL A 62 -12.95 -6.03 -1.35
C VAL A 62 -13.05 -7.30 -0.49
N GLY A 63 -12.60 -7.23 0.77
CA GLY A 63 -12.63 -8.35 1.70
C GLY A 63 -11.82 -9.57 1.22
N ASN A 64 -12.33 -10.78 1.45
CA ASN A 64 -11.65 -12.03 1.07
C ASN A 64 -11.75 -12.32 -0.44
N ALA A 65 -10.94 -11.63 -1.24
CA ALA A 65 -10.86 -11.81 -2.68
C ALA A 65 -10.42 -13.23 -3.08
N ALA A 66 -9.53 -13.86 -2.30
CA ALA A 66 -9.07 -15.23 -2.58
C ALA A 66 -10.21 -16.25 -2.48
N GLY A 67 -11.02 -16.18 -1.41
CA GLY A 67 -12.19 -17.03 -1.23
C GLY A 67 -13.27 -16.80 -2.29
N THR A 68 -13.53 -15.54 -2.63
CA THR A 68 -14.46 -15.18 -3.70
C THR A 68 -13.98 -15.71 -5.06
N GLY A 69 -12.70 -15.51 -5.39
CA GLY A 69 -12.08 -16.01 -6.61
C GLY A 69 -12.12 -17.54 -6.71
N ALA A 70 -11.85 -18.25 -5.60
CA ALA A 70 -11.97 -19.71 -5.55
C ALA A 70 -13.39 -20.19 -5.85
N ARG A 71 -14.41 -19.51 -5.29
CA ARG A 71 -15.82 -19.85 -5.54
C ARG A 71 -16.22 -19.57 -7.00
N MET A 72 -15.77 -18.45 -7.57
CA MET A 72 -15.97 -18.13 -8.98
C MET A 72 -15.33 -19.18 -9.89
N ALA A 73 -14.08 -19.54 -9.61
CA ALA A 73 -13.35 -20.57 -10.32
C ALA A 73 -14.01 -21.95 -10.16
N LEU A 74 -14.59 -22.30 -9.02
CA LEU A 74 -15.29 -23.58 -8.85
C LEU A 74 -16.53 -23.67 -9.76
N LEU A 75 -17.32 -22.61 -9.82
CA LEU A 75 -18.64 -22.60 -10.47
C LEU A 75 -18.58 -22.23 -11.97
N SER A 76 -17.51 -21.59 -12.45
CA SER A 76 -17.42 -21.10 -13.83
C SER A 76 -16.14 -21.53 -14.53
N ARG A 77 -16.29 -22.29 -15.62
CA ARG A 77 -15.15 -22.67 -16.48
C ARG A 77 -14.50 -21.44 -17.13
N LYS A 78 -15.31 -20.43 -17.48
CA LYS A 78 -14.82 -19.15 -18.00
C LYS A 78 -13.93 -18.44 -16.98
N ALA A 79 -14.38 -18.31 -15.74
CA ALA A 79 -13.59 -17.67 -14.68
C ALA A 79 -12.27 -18.41 -14.41
N ARG A 80 -12.26 -19.76 -14.51
CA ARG A 80 -11.01 -20.54 -14.42
C ARG A 80 -10.02 -20.20 -15.53
N LEU A 81 -10.50 -20.07 -16.77
CA LEU A 81 -9.64 -19.70 -17.90
C LEU A 81 -9.10 -18.27 -17.74
N GLU A 82 -9.93 -17.34 -17.29
CA GLU A 82 -9.50 -15.97 -16.98
C GLU A 82 -8.39 -15.94 -15.91
N ALA A 83 -8.53 -16.74 -14.85
CA ALA A 83 -7.49 -16.86 -13.82
C ALA A 83 -6.17 -17.42 -14.38
N GLN A 84 -6.22 -18.36 -15.34
CA GLN A 84 -5.03 -18.87 -16.03
C GLN A 84 -4.35 -17.77 -16.86
N VAL A 85 -5.11 -16.99 -17.63
CA VAL A 85 -4.57 -15.87 -18.41
C VAL A 85 -3.94 -14.80 -17.52
N ILE A 86 -4.55 -14.50 -16.36
CA ILE A 86 -3.99 -13.55 -15.38
C ILE A 86 -2.65 -14.08 -14.86
N ARG A 87 -2.57 -15.37 -14.51
CA ARG A 87 -1.32 -16.00 -14.07
C ARG A 87 -0.22 -15.84 -15.11
N GLU A 88 -0.50 -16.09 -16.38
CA GLU A 88 0.49 -15.99 -17.48
C GLU A 88 1.04 -14.57 -17.64
N LYS A 89 0.26 -13.55 -17.28
CA LYS A 89 0.66 -12.13 -17.34
C LYS A 89 1.27 -11.60 -16.04
N THR A 90 1.30 -12.40 -14.97
CA THR A 90 1.81 -11.98 -13.67
C THR A 90 3.30 -12.25 -13.57
N GLU A 91 4.09 -11.20 -13.36
CA GLU A 91 5.53 -11.33 -13.14
C GLU A 91 5.88 -11.31 -11.64
N TYR A 92 6.80 -12.18 -11.25
CA TYR A 92 7.37 -12.18 -9.91
C TYR A 92 8.51 -11.17 -9.79
N VAL A 93 8.56 -10.44 -8.67
CA VAL A 93 9.63 -9.51 -8.35
C VAL A 93 10.24 -9.92 -7.02
N GLU A 94 11.51 -10.29 -7.03
CA GLU A 94 12.29 -10.62 -5.83
C GLU A 94 12.67 -9.34 -5.09
N LEU A 95 12.20 -9.21 -3.84
CA LEU A 95 12.45 -8.04 -3.00
C LEU A 95 13.56 -8.29 -1.98
N ALA A 96 13.77 -9.55 -1.55
CA ALA A 96 14.68 -9.86 -0.44
C ALA A 96 16.15 -9.49 -0.74
N THR A 97 16.55 -9.53 -2.01
CA THR A 97 17.90 -9.19 -2.46
C THR A 97 18.01 -7.76 -2.99
N SER A 98 16.92 -7.01 -3.04
CA SER A 98 16.91 -5.63 -3.54
C SER A 98 17.48 -4.67 -2.49
N LYS A 99 18.61 -4.05 -2.82
CA LYS A 99 19.20 -2.97 -1.99
C LYS A 99 18.25 -1.78 -1.87
N GLU A 100 17.47 -1.51 -2.92
CA GLU A 100 16.53 -0.40 -2.98
C GLU A 100 15.34 -0.65 -2.05
N TYR A 101 14.77 -1.87 -2.08
CA TYR A 101 13.72 -2.27 -1.15
C TYR A 101 14.19 -2.14 0.30
N ASN A 102 15.41 -2.59 0.62
CA ASN A 102 15.95 -2.50 1.98
C ASN A 102 16.11 -1.05 2.46
N ARG A 103 16.50 -0.14 1.56
CA ARG A 103 16.58 1.29 1.88
C ARG A 103 15.18 1.87 2.12
N ASP A 104 14.27 1.66 1.19
CA ASP A 104 12.88 2.13 1.30
C ASP A 104 12.21 1.57 2.56
N TYR A 105 12.53 0.33 2.94
CA TYR A 105 12.05 -0.30 4.17
C TYR A 105 12.50 0.43 5.42
N LEU A 106 13.78 0.80 5.51
CA LEU A 106 14.30 1.54 6.66
C LEU A 106 13.67 2.93 6.76
N ASP A 107 13.53 3.63 5.63
CA ASP A 107 12.89 4.94 5.57
C ASP A 107 11.40 4.86 5.95
N ALA A 108 10.74 3.77 5.54
CA ALA A 108 9.35 3.48 5.86
C ALA A 108 9.13 2.94 7.28
N LEU A 109 10.16 2.78 8.12
CA LEU A 109 9.94 2.48 9.54
C LEU A 109 9.34 3.69 10.26
N LEU A 110 9.70 4.92 9.92
CA LEU A 110 9.12 6.11 10.59
C LEU A 110 7.67 6.35 10.19
N PHE A 111 6.89 7.07 10.99
CA PHE A 111 5.48 7.37 10.73
C PHE A 111 5.29 8.84 10.31
N PRO A 112 4.64 9.12 9.17
CA PRO A 112 4.22 8.16 8.13
C PRO A 112 5.41 7.56 7.38
N HIS A 113 6.52 8.30 7.26
CA HIS A 113 7.75 7.90 6.56
C HIS A 113 8.90 8.84 6.98
N MET A 114 10.16 8.48 6.70
CA MET A 114 11.31 9.36 6.96
C MET A 114 11.28 10.62 6.10
N ASP A 115 10.99 10.44 4.82
CA ASP A 115 10.71 11.51 3.87
C ASP A 115 9.22 11.88 3.91
N LEU A 116 8.91 13.06 4.47
CA LEU A 116 7.54 13.56 4.63
C LEU A 116 6.97 14.15 3.34
N ASP A 117 7.80 14.49 2.34
CA ASP A 117 7.34 15.04 1.06
C ASP A 117 6.64 13.98 0.20
N LEU A 118 6.76 12.70 0.58
CA LEU A 118 6.02 11.58 0.00
C LEU A 118 4.58 11.47 0.55
N PHE A 119 4.26 12.22 1.60
CA PHE A 119 2.95 12.21 2.28
C PHE A 119 2.38 13.62 2.56
N PRO A 120 2.34 14.52 1.55
CA PRO A 120 1.92 15.91 1.75
C PRO A 120 0.50 16.07 2.30
N GLU A 121 -0.48 15.25 1.91
CA GLU A 121 -1.85 15.35 2.46
C GLU A 121 -1.92 14.92 3.92
N THR A 122 -1.21 13.84 4.25
CA THR A 122 -1.13 13.33 5.62
C THR A 122 -0.51 14.37 6.55
N VAL A 123 0.59 15.00 6.12
CA VAL A 123 1.26 16.05 6.89
C VAL A 123 0.33 17.26 7.09
N ARG A 124 -0.34 17.74 6.02
CA ARG A 124 -1.33 18.81 6.12
C ARG A 124 -2.40 18.53 7.18
N LYS A 125 -2.94 17.31 7.21
CA LYS A 125 -3.93 16.90 8.21
C LYS A 125 -3.35 16.92 9.63
N LEU A 126 -2.14 16.41 9.83
CA LEU A 126 -1.49 16.39 11.14
C LEU A 126 -1.15 17.80 11.67
N ASP A 127 -0.78 18.73 10.80
CA ASP A 127 -0.55 20.13 11.18
C ASP A 127 -1.84 20.82 11.65
N SER A 128 -2.96 20.54 10.97
CA SER A 128 -4.28 21.10 11.30
C SER A 128 -4.82 20.63 12.66
N THR A 129 -4.30 19.52 13.19
CA THR A 129 -4.72 18.92 14.47
C THR A 129 -3.84 19.35 15.66
N ASN A 130 -2.97 20.36 15.49
CA ASN A 130 -2.00 20.86 16.50
C ASN A 130 -0.95 19.82 16.98
N TRP A 131 -0.86 18.64 16.36
CA TRP A 131 0.09 17.60 16.75
C TRP A 131 1.56 17.95 16.47
N VAL A 132 1.81 18.74 15.43
CA VAL A 132 3.17 19.09 14.96
C VAL A 132 3.75 20.31 15.67
N LYS A 133 2.90 21.25 16.13
CA LYS A 133 3.35 22.45 16.85
C LYS A 133 4.07 22.15 18.17
N GLY A 134 3.86 20.97 18.76
CA GLY A 134 4.51 20.54 19.99
C GLY A 134 5.94 19.99 19.85
N ARG A 135 6.46 19.79 18.63
CA ARG A 135 7.79 19.19 18.42
C ARG A 135 8.82 20.06 17.68
N ILE A 136 8.42 21.19 17.12
CA ILE A 136 9.34 22.08 16.37
C ILE A 136 9.96 23.17 17.27
N HIS A 137 9.48 23.37 18.50
CA HIS A 137 10.05 24.34 19.46
C HIS A 137 11.08 23.73 20.45
N SER A 138 11.59 22.54 20.18
CA SER A 138 12.67 21.94 21.00
C SER A 138 13.84 21.47 20.15
N ARG A 139 14.42 22.38 19.37
CA ARG A 139 15.85 22.38 19.02
C ARG A 139 16.32 23.81 18.83
#